data_AF-A0A2N4SLG1-F1
#
_entry.id   AF-A0A2N4SLG1-F1
#
_cell.length_a   1.000
_cell.length_b   1.000
_cell.length_c   1.000
_cell.angle_alpha   90.00
_cell.angle_beta   90.00
_cell.angle_gamma   90.00
#
_symmetry.space_group_name_H-M   'P 1'
#
loop_
_entity.id
_entity.type
_entity.pdbx_description
1 polymer ?
#
loop_
_entity_poly.entity_id
_entity_poly.type
_entity_poly.pdbx_seq_one_letter_code
_entity_poly.pdbx_strand_id
1 'polypeptide(L)'
;MSLATTNPLFLFSHARPIAAATGAALLVLLGGALSAQPAQAAMNPPILMAHGVEYMSGGIGQDEAQLMETVSPRWPASFEFAIKDGRRADFAAGVHVTVRDSHGTALLDNVVSGGPFMVARLEPGRYDVEARIGGQTLKQTLQVSLGAPAKAVFEWPAGTDMASAGTRTVR
;
A
#
# COMPACT_ATOMS: atom_id res chain seq x y z
N MET A 1 49.84 -9.15 32.77
CA MET A 1 50.26 -10.18 33.75
C MET A 1 49.25 -10.13 34.89
N SER A 2 48.15 -10.87 34.78
CA SER A 2 47.94 -12.26 35.25
C SER A 2 48.01 -12.40 36.77
N LEU A 3 46.90 -12.89 37.35
CA LEU A 3 46.71 -13.72 38.55
C LEU A 3 45.25 -13.50 39.00
N ALA A 4 44.28 -14.24 38.46
CA ALA A 4 43.90 -15.60 38.85
C ALA A 4 43.47 -15.73 40.32
N THR A 5 42.19 -16.08 40.48
CA THR A 5 41.65 -17.08 41.43
C THR A 5 41.87 -16.84 42.93
N THR A 6 40.78 -16.75 43.70
CA THR A 6 40.45 -17.73 44.76
C THR A 6 39.05 -17.47 45.30
N ASN A 7 38.18 -18.47 45.12
CA ASN A 7 36.95 -18.68 45.89
C ASN A 7 37.31 -19.55 47.10
N PRO A 8 36.70 -19.34 48.28
CA PRO A 8 36.20 -20.53 48.96
C PRO A 8 34.84 -20.37 49.66
N LEU A 9 34.04 -21.42 49.47
CA LEU A 9 33.39 -22.26 50.48
C LEU A 9 32.09 -21.77 51.16
N PHE A 10 31.00 -22.34 50.64
CA PHE A 10 29.99 -23.13 51.35
C PHE A 10 29.90 -22.99 52.88
N LEU A 11 28.75 -22.51 53.35
CA LEU A 11 28.15 -23.06 54.57
C LEU A 11 26.67 -23.37 54.34
N PHE A 12 26.36 -24.65 54.53
CA PHE A 12 25.03 -25.22 54.63
C PHE A 12 24.28 -24.64 55.83
N SER A 13 22.98 -24.39 55.69
CA SER A 13 22.06 -24.71 56.79
C SER A 13 20.70 -25.15 56.24
N HIS A 14 20.30 -26.33 56.71
CA HIS A 14 19.13 -27.10 56.32
C HIS A 14 17.96 -26.73 57.23
N ALA A 15 16.74 -26.64 56.67
CA ALA A 15 15.57 -27.39 57.15
C ALA A 15 14.31 -26.99 56.36
N ARG A 16 13.67 -27.99 55.74
CA ARG A 16 12.25 -27.97 55.31
C ARG A 16 11.41 -28.57 56.44
N PRO A 17 10.15 -28.12 56.63
CA PRO A 17 9.01 -28.97 56.21
C PRO A 17 7.85 -28.13 55.62
N ILE A 18 7.32 -28.42 54.43
CA ILE A 18 6.19 -29.33 54.07
C ILE A 18 4.90 -29.13 54.91
N ALA A 19 3.79 -28.97 54.16
CA ALA A 19 2.36 -29.10 54.51
C ALA A 19 1.66 -27.82 55.03
N ALA A 20 0.42 -27.49 54.66
CA ALA A 20 -0.54 -27.89 53.62
C ALA A 20 -1.76 -26.96 53.76
N ALA A 21 -2.51 -26.74 52.67
CA ALA A 21 -3.99 -26.52 52.56
C ALA A 21 -4.71 -25.71 53.66
N THR A 22 -5.55 -24.70 53.42
CA THR A 22 -6.56 -24.43 52.38
C THR A 22 -7.25 -23.13 52.81
N GLY A 23 -7.70 -22.28 51.88
CA GLY A 23 -8.57 -21.16 52.22
C GLY A 23 -8.71 -20.16 51.07
N ALA A 24 -9.72 -20.38 50.23
CA ALA A 24 -10.06 -19.55 49.09
C ALA A 24 -10.53 -18.14 49.49
N ALA A 25 -10.15 -17.12 48.73
CA ALA A 25 -11.04 -16.04 48.30
C ALA A 25 -10.32 -15.03 47.36
N LEU A 26 -10.85 -14.94 46.13
CA LEU A 26 -11.20 -13.70 45.42
C LEU A 26 -10.10 -12.64 45.15
N LEU A 27 -9.59 -12.59 43.92
CA LEU A 27 -10.03 -11.63 42.89
C LEU A 27 -9.25 -11.89 41.59
N VAL A 28 -9.92 -12.46 40.60
CA VAL A 28 -9.42 -12.60 39.25
C VAL A 28 -9.52 -11.23 38.56
N LEU A 29 -8.43 -10.46 38.55
CA LEU A 29 -8.28 -9.36 37.60
C LEU A 29 -7.61 -9.91 36.33
N LEU A 30 -8.44 -10.53 35.49
CA LEU A 30 -8.14 -10.81 34.08
C LEU A 30 -7.99 -9.47 33.36
N GLY A 31 -6.80 -8.87 33.43
CA GLY A 31 -6.37 -7.81 32.53
C GLY A 31 -6.16 -8.39 31.14
N GLY A 32 -7.25 -8.61 30.41
CA GLY A 32 -7.19 -8.97 28.99
C GLY A 32 -6.52 -7.86 28.21
N ALA A 33 -5.25 -8.06 27.84
CA ALA A 33 -4.64 -7.30 26.77
C ALA A 33 -5.45 -7.57 25.51
N LEU A 34 -6.34 -6.64 25.17
CA LEU A 34 -7.01 -6.61 23.90
C LEU A 34 -5.93 -6.30 22.85
N SER A 35 -5.24 -7.33 22.38
CA SER A 35 -4.45 -7.23 21.16
C SER A 35 -5.44 -6.95 20.04
N ALA A 36 -5.55 -5.68 19.66
CA ALA A 36 -6.18 -5.27 18.42
C ALA A 36 -5.42 -5.97 17.29
N GLN A 37 -5.93 -7.12 16.86
CA GLN A 37 -5.46 -7.78 15.66
C GLN A 37 -5.75 -6.80 14.51
N PRO A 38 -4.76 -6.39 13.69
CA PRO A 38 -5.07 -5.65 12.48
C PRO A 38 -5.96 -6.57 11.65
N ALA A 39 -7.22 -6.18 11.47
CA ALA A 39 -8.12 -6.86 10.56
C ALA A 39 -7.39 -6.97 9.22
N GLN A 40 -7.24 -8.19 8.70
CA GLN A 40 -6.67 -8.45 7.38
C GLN A 40 -7.61 -7.85 6.32
N ALA A 41 -7.51 -6.54 6.11
CA ALA A 41 -8.17 -5.79 5.06
C ALA A 41 -7.38 -5.93 3.75
N ALA A 42 -7.15 -7.16 3.30
CA ALA A 42 -6.39 -7.44 2.08
C ALA A 42 -7.22 -8.25 1.07
N MET A 43 -8.49 -7.85 0.89
CA MET A 43 -9.32 -8.34 -0.23
C MET A 43 -9.93 -7.21 -1.06
N ASN A 44 -10.01 -5.98 -0.53
CA ASN A 44 -10.52 -4.80 -1.21
C ASN A 44 -9.53 -3.66 -0.99
N PRO A 45 -9.04 -2.97 -2.04
CA PRO A 45 -8.15 -1.84 -1.88
C PRO A 45 -8.86 -0.72 -1.09
N PRO A 46 -8.13 0.02 -0.24
CA PRO A 46 -8.73 1.10 0.53
C PRO A 46 -9.17 2.25 -0.38
N ILE A 47 -10.28 2.91 -0.03
CA ILE A 47 -10.64 4.22 -0.58
C ILE A 47 -9.86 5.28 0.19
N LEU A 48 -9.12 6.10 -0.55
CA LEU A 48 -8.33 7.22 -0.05
C LEU A 48 -8.95 8.53 -0.53
N MET A 49 -8.53 9.66 0.07
CA MET A 49 -9.02 10.99 -0.28
C MET A 49 -7.85 11.97 -0.38
N ALA A 50 -7.83 12.76 -1.46
CA ALA A 50 -6.90 13.86 -1.65
C ALA A 50 -7.65 15.06 -2.23
N HIS A 51 -7.48 16.24 -1.62
CA HIS A 51 -8.14 17.49 -2.02
C HIS A 51 -9.67 17.35 -2.28
N GLY A 52 -10.36 16.52 -1.50
CA GLY A 52 -11.81 16.25 -1.66
C GLY A 52 -12.17 15.24 -2.75
N VAL A 53 -11.20 14.72 -3.50
CA VAL A 53 -11.39 13.63 -4.47
C VAL A 53 -11.12 12.29 -3.80
N GLU A 54 -12.13 11.42 -3.81
CA GLU A 54 -11.97 10.02 -3.44
C GLU A 54 -11.27 9.26 -4.57
N TYR A 55 -10.34 8.38 -4.22
CA TYR A 55 -9.67 7.50 -5.16
C TYR A 55 -9.34 6.14 -4.55
N MET A 56 -9.15 5.14 -5.40
CA MET A 56 -8.77 3.79 -5.01
C MET A 56 -7.78 3.25 -6.05
N SER A 57 -6.74 2.54 -5.61
CA SER A 57 -5.78 1.90 -6.51
C SER A 57 -5.49 0.47 -6.07
N GLY A 58 -5.33 -0.44 -7.02
CA GLY A 58 -5.11 -1.85 -6.75
C GLY A 58 -4.94 -2.67 -8.04
N GLY A 59 -4.99 -3.99 -7.90
CA GLY A 59 -4.97 -4.95 -9.00
C GLY A 59 -3.69 -5.77 -9.09
N ILE A 60 -2.89 -5.83 -8.02
CA ILE A 60 -1.70 -6.69 -7.99
C ILE A 60 -2.11 -8.16 -7.86
N GLY A 61 -3.12 -8.42 -7.02
CA GLY A 61 -3.76 -9.74 -6.90
C GLY A 61 -4.87 -9.92 -7.93
N GLN A 62 -5.11 -11.17 -8.33
CA GLN A 62 -6.19 -11.50 -9.29
C GLN A 62 -7.58 -11.08 -8.78
N ASP A 63 -7.89 -11.35 -7.51
CA ASP A 63 -9.16 -10.97 -6.90
C ASP A 63 -9.34 -9.44 -6.87
N GLU A 64 -8.26 -8.72 -6.56
CA GLU A 64 -8.23 -7.26 -6.54
C GLU A 64 -8.40 -6.69 -7.96
N ALA A 65 -7.79 -7.30 -8.98
CA ALA A 65 -7.96 -6.91 -10.37
C ALA A 65 -9.42 -7.09 -10.82
N GLN A 66 -10.03 -8.24 -10.54
CA GLN A 66 -11.42 -8.51 -10.87
C GLN A 66 -12.39 -7.55 -10.16
N LEU A 67 -12.08 -7.19 -8.92
CA LEU A 67 -12.83 -6.19 -8.18
C LEU A 67 -12.69 -4.81 -8.82
N MET A 68 -11.47 -4.39 -9.17
CA MET A 68 -11.21 -3.13 -9.86
C MET A 68 -11.95 -3.06 -11.20
N GLU A 69 -11.97 -4.14 -11.98
CA GLU A 69 -12.77 -4.25 -13.21
C GLU A 69 -14.27 -4.09 -12.95
N THR A 70 -14.77 -4.67 -11.84
CA THR A 70 -16.19 -4.61 -11.48
C THR A 70 -16.62 -3.22 -10.98
N VAL A 71 -15.74 -2.50 -10.28
CA VAL A 71 -16.06 -1.16 -9.77
C VAL A 71 -15.81 -0.07 -10.80
N SER A 72 -14.81 -0.19 -11.68
CA SER A 72 -14.42 0.86 -12.64
C SER A 72 -15.59 1.50 -13.41
N PRO A 73 -16.58 0.76 -13.92
CA PRO A 73 -17.73 1.36 -14.62
C PRO A 73 -18.62 2.27 -13.75
N ARG A 74 -18.53 2.14 -12.41
CA ARG A 74 -19.28 2.92 -11.43
C ARG A 74 -18.53 4.18 -10.97
N TRP A 75 -17.27 4.32 -11.39
CA TRP A 75 -16.45 5.47 -11.05
C TRP A 75 -16.34 6.42 -12.26
N PRO A 76 -16.43 7.75 -12.06
CA PRO A 76 -16.36 8.70 -13.16
C PRO A 76 -15.04 8.67 -13.95
N ALA A 77 -13.94 8.33 -13.30
CA ALA A 77 -12.63 8.23 -13.92
C ALA A 77 -11.92 6.92 -13.55
N SER A 78 -11.29 6.29 -14.53
CA SER A 78 -10.46 5.10 -14.39
C SER A 78 -9.13 5.26 -15.15
N PHE A 79 -8.07 4.70 -14.57
CA PHE A 79 -6.72 4.74 -15.09
C PHE A 79 -6.15 3.32 -15.09
N GLU A 80 -5.50 2.96 -16.19
CA GLU A 80 -4.80 1.69 -16.34
C GLU A 80 -3.33 1.95 -16.68
N PHE A 81 -2.45 1.20 -16.02
CA PHE A 81 -1.01 1.37 -16.11
C PHE A 81 -0.34 0.07 -16.53
N ALA A 82 0.43 0.13 -17.61
CA ALA A 82 1.13 -1.03 -18.14
C ALA A 82 2.52 -0.68 -18.71
N ILE A 83 3.41 -1.66 -18.72
CA ILE A 83 4.71 -1.62 -19.39
C ILE A 83 4.63 -2.59 -20.56
N LYS A 84 4.84 -2.09 -21.77
CA LYS A 84 4.74 -2.88 -22.99
C LYS A 84 6.10 -3.40 -23.41
N ASP A 85 6.27 -4.72 -23.38
CA ASP A 85 7.40 -5.43 -23.99
C ASP A 85 6.96 -6.18 -25.26
N GLY A 86 7.20 -5.53 -26.40
CA GLY A 86 6.85 -6.07 -27.71
C GLY A 86 5.35 -6.36 -27.86
N ARG A 87 4.97 -7.65 -27.80
CA ARG A 87 3.57 -8.11 -27.93
C ARG A 87 2.86 -8.35 -26.60
N ARG A 88 3.55 -8.23 -25.46
CA ARG A 88 2.97 -8.40 -24.12
C ARG A 88 2.97 -7.07 -23.38
N ALA A 89 1.94 -6.86 -22.57
CA ALA A 89 1.86 -5.75 -21.63
C ALA A 89 1.90 -6.34 -20.23
N ASP A 90 2.85 -5.88 -19.43
CA ASP A 90 3.00 -6.21 -18.02
C ASP A 90 2.33 -5.11 -17.18
N PHE A 91 1.69 -5.51 -16.09
CA PHE A 91 1.05 -4.57 -15.18
C PHE A 91 2.07 -3.68 -14.46
N ALA A 92 1.82 -2.37 -14.46
CA ALA A 92 2.69 -1.41 -13.78
C ALA A 92 2.14 -1.04 -12.39
N ALA A 93 3.04 -0.89 -11.42
CA ALA A 93 2.72 -0.47 -10.07
C ALA A 93 3.73 0.59 -9.59
N GLY A 94 3.42 1.32 -8.51
CA GLY A 94 4.28 2.41 -8.04
C GLY A 94 4.26 3.62 -8.96
N VAL A 95 3.18 3.80 -9.73
CA VAL A 95 3.00 4.93 -10.64
C VAL A 95 2.60 6.16 -9.83
N HIS A 96 3.35 7.25 -9.96
CA HIS A 96 2.97 8.55 -9.41
C HIS A 96 1.97 9.21 -10.35
N VAL A 97 0.79 9.55 -9.84
CA VAL A 97 -0.30 10.14 -10.61
C VAL A 97 -0.57 11.55 -10.12
N THR A 98 -0.66 12.48 -11.06
CA THR A 98 -1.12 13.85 -10.80
C THR A 98 -2.28 14.15 -11.73
N VAL A 99 -3.40 14.62 -11.20
CA VAL A 99 -4.58 15.00 -11.97
C VAL A 99 -4.84 16.48 -11.72
N ARG A 100 -4.85 17.26 -12.80
CA ARG A 100 -5.13 18.69 -12.77
C ARG A 100 -6.45 18.99 -13.48
N ASP A 101 -7.24 19.88 -12.92
CA ASP A 101 -8.42 20.43 -13.61
C ASP A 101 -8.00 21.42 -14.72
N SER A 102 -9.00 21.95 -15.45
CA SER A 102 -8.78 22.95 -16.50
C SER A 102 -8.21 24.28 -16.02
N HIS A 103 -8.25 24.55 -14.72
CA HIS A 103 -7.66 25.73 -14.08
C HIS A 103 -6.21 25.49 -13.63
N GLY A 104 -5.70 24.26 -13.77
CA GLY A 104 -4.37 23.85 -13.34
C GLY A 104 -4.29 23.40 -11.88
N THR A 105 -5.42 23.36 -11.16
CA THR A 105 -5.49 22.91 -9.77
C THR A 105 -5.21 21.42 -9.69
N ALA A 106 -4.20 21.02 -8.92
CA ALA A 106 -3.95 19.61 -8.65
C ALA A 106 -5.02 19.07 -7.69
N LEU A 107 -5.88 18.18 -8.18
CA LEU A 107 -6.90 17.50 -7.37
C LEU A 107 -6.36 16.19 -6.79
N LEU A 108 -5.53 15.49 -7.56
CA LEU A 108 -4.64 14.45 -7.07
C LEU A 108 -3.22 14.94 -7.31
N ASP A 109 -2.43 15.09 -6.25
CA ASP A 109 -1.04 15.57 -6.34
C ASP A 109 -0.06 14.47 -5.95
N ASN A 110 0.68 13.98 -6.93
CA ASN A 110 1.71 12.96 -6.78
C ASN A 110 1.30 11.70 -5.98
N VAL A 111 0.04 11.28 -6.05
CA VAL A 111 -0.43 10.07 -5.36
C VAL A 111 0.17 8.82 -6.01
N VAL A 112 0.47 7.79 -5.21
CA VAL A 112 1.09 6.56 -5.71
C VAL A 112 0.02 5.50 -5.94
N SER A 113 -0.06 4.97 -7.16
CA SER A 113 -0.88 3.80 -7.47
C SER A 113 -0.17 2.52 -7.02
N GLY A 114 -0.80 1.77 -6.12
CA GLY A 114 -0.28 0.50 -5.63
C GLY A 114 -0.35 -0.67 -6.63
N GLY A 115 -1.08 -0.48 -7.74
CA GLY A 115 -1.27 -1.50 -8.78
C GLY A 115 -1.61 -0.90 -10.15
N PRO A 116 -1.93 -1.76 -11.13
CA PRO A 116 -2.18 -1.35 -12.51
C PRO A 116 -3.48 -0.59 -12.70
N PHE A 117 -4.42 -0.66 -11.75
CA PHE A 117 -5.70 0.01 -11.85
C PHE A 117 -5.84 1.09 -10.79
N MET A 118 -6.39 2.22 -11.17
CA MET A 118 -6.77 3.29 -10.25
C MET A 118 -8.08 3.92 -10.71
N VAL A 119 -8.95 4.28 -9.77
CA VAL A 119 -10.22 4.97 -10.02
C VAL A 119 -10.32 6.21 -9.16
N ALA A 120 -11.03 7.24 -9.65
CA ALA A 120 -11.20 8.51 -8.95
C ALA A 120 -12.60 9.10 -9.15
N ARG A 121 -13.16 9.73 -8.11
CA ARG A 121 -14.41 10.50 -8.18
C ARG A 121 -14.13 11.93 -8.62
N LEU A 122 -13.90 12.09 -9.91
CA LEU A 122 -13.82 13.40 -10.54
C LEU A 122 -15.22 13.88 -10.93
N GLU A 123 -15.48 15.17 -10.73
CA GLU A 123 -16.68 15.81 -11.26
C GLU A 123 -16.64 15.84 -12.81
N PRO A 124 -17.77 16.09 -13.49
CA PRO A 124 -17.76 16.29 -14.93
C PRO A 124 -16.86 17.47 -15.31
N GLY A 125 -15.91 17.24 -16.22
CA GLY A 125 -14.88 18.23 -16.54
C GLY A 125 -13.78 17.70 -17.44
N ARG A 126 -12.85 18.60 -17.81
CA ARG A 126 -11.63 18.28 -18.54
C ARG A 126 -10.46 18.27 -17.56
N TYR A 127 -9.66 17.22 -17.63
CA TYR A 127 -8.52 17.00 -16.75
C TYR A 127 -7.27 16.69 -17.54
N ASP A 128 -6.13 17.17 -17.07
CA ASP A 128 -4.83 16.71 -17.54
C ASP A 128 -4.24 15.75 -16.49
N VAL A 129 -3.91 14.54 -16.95
CA VAL A 129 -3.45 13.44 -16.11
C VAL A 129 -1.99 13.17 -16.46
N GLU A 130 -1.14 13.25 -15.46
CA GLU A 130 0.29 12.92 -15.56
C GLU A 130 0.54 11.64 -14.77
N ALA A 131 1.07 10.63 -15.44
CA ALA A 131 1.46 9.37 -14.83
C ALA A 131 2.98 9.21 -14.98
N ARG A 132 3.68 8.90 -13.89
CA ARG A 132 5.14 8.79 -13.87
C ARG A 132 5.61 7.52 -13.18
N ILE A 133 6.48 6.77 -13.85
CA ILE A 133 7.18 5.62 -13.29
C ILE A 133 8.62 5.59 -13.80
N GLY A 134 9.57 5.26 -12.93
CA GLY A 134 10.99 5.12 -13.30
C GLY A 134 11.62 6.36 -13.96
N GLY A 135 11.14 7.56 -13.64
CA GLY A 135 11.61 8.82 -14.25
C GLY A 135 10.95 9.19 -15.57
N GLN A 136 10.19 8.28 -16.19
CA GLN A 136 9.43 8.57 -17.40
C GLN A 136 8.01 9.04 -17.06
N THR A 137 7.55 10.10 -17.73
CA THR A 137 6.24 10.69 -17.52
C THR A 137 5.43 10.63 -18.82
N LEU A 138 4.20 10.12 -18.73
CA LEU A 138 3.21 10.20 -19.79
C LEU A 138 2.12 11.16 -19.36
N LYS A 139 1.59 11.92 -20.31
CA LYS A 139 0.50 12.88 -20.08
C LYS A 139 -0.65 12.60 -21.02
N GLN A 140 -1.87 12.60 -20.51
CA GLN A 140 -3.07 12.43 -21.30
C GLN A 140 -4.19 13.31 -20.75
N THR A 141 -4.99 13.88 -21.65
CA THR A 141 -6.22 14.57 -21.26
C THR A 141 -7.34 13.53 -21.05
N LEU A 142 -8.08 13.65 -19.95
CA LEU A 142 -9.28 12.89 -19.65
C LEU A 142 -10.51 13.83 -19.67
N GLN A 143 -11.56 13.44 -20.39
CA GLN A 143 -12.84 14.15 -20.37
C GLN A 143 -13.88 13.32 -19.61
N VAL A 144 -14.28 13.78 -18.43
CA VAL A 144 -15.32 13.15 -17.62
C VAL A 144 -16.66 13.78 -17.97
N SER A 145 -17.65 12.96 -18.34
CA SER A 145 -19.00 13.41 -18.67
C SER A 145 -20.01 12.91 -17.65
N LEU A 146 -21.10 13.65 -17.45
CA LEU A 146 -22.15 13.23 -16.54
C LEU A 146 -22.74 11.88 -16.96
N GLY A 147 -22.72 10.89 -16.07
CA GLY A 147 -23.29 9.57 -16.30
C GLY A 147 -22.50 8.64 -17.22
N ALA A 148 -21.31 9.04 -17.69
CA ALA A 148 -20.43 8.22 -18.52
C ALA A 148 -19.02 8.14 -17.92
N PRO A 149 -18.52 6.94 -17.56
CA PRO A 149 -17.17 6.79 -17.04
C PRO A 149 -16.13 7.09 -18.13
N ALA A 150 -15.06 7.77 -17.75
CA ALA A 150 -13.92 8.04 -18.60
C ALA A 150 -12.74 7.12 -18.25
N LYS A 151 -11.95 6.73 -19.25
CA LYS A 151 -10.79 5.86 -19.09
C LYS A 151 -9.56 6.46 -19.77
N ALA A 152 -8.42 6.43 -19.08
CA ALA A 152 -7.11 6.69 -19.67
C ALA A 152 -6.19 5.48 -19.43
N VAL A 153 -5.36 5.16 -20.43
CA VAL A 153 -4.43 4.02 -20.39
C VAL A 153 -3.04 4.55 -20.66
N PHE A 154 -2.10 4.25 -19.76
CA PHE A 154 -0.72 4.68 -19.86
C PHE A 154 0.17 3.46 -20.07
N GLU A 155 0.74 3.36 -21.27
CA GLU A 155 1.65 2.30 -21.65
C GLU A 155 3.08 2.86 -21.81
N TRP A 156 3.98 2.45 -20.93
CA TRP A 156 5.41 2.76 -21.07
C TRP A 156 6.14 1.69 -21.90
N PRO A 157 7.26 2.01 -22.54
CA PRO A 157 8.11 0.99 -23.16
C PRO A 157 8.75 0.07 -22.11
N ALA A 158 9.14 -1.14 -22.52
CA ALA A 158 9.88 -2.09 -21.70
C ALA A 158 11.10 -1.48 -21.00
N GLY A 159 11.38 -1.94 -19.79
CA GLY A 159 12.53 -1.50 -18.99
C GLY A 159 12.35 -0.15 -18.28
N THR A 160 11.16 0.46 -18.35
CA THR A 160 10.88 1.74 -17.70
C THR A 160 10.89 1.64 -16.17
N ASP A 161 10.41 0.55 -15.60
CA ASP A 161 10.51 0.24 -14.17
C ASP A 161 11.95 -0.05 -13.71
N MET A 162 12.74 -0.75 -14.54
CA MET A 162 14.12 -1.14 -14.23
C MET A 162 15.14 -0.02 -14.41
N ALA A 163 14.88 0.97 -15.26
CA ALA A 163 15.82 2.06 -15.56
C ALA A 163 16.20 2.92 -14.34
N SER A 164 15.40 2.91 -13.27
CA SER A 164 15.73 3.57 -11.99
C SER A 164 16.52 2.68 -11.01
N ALA A 165 16.62 1.37 -11.24
CA ALA A 165 17.43 0.45 -10.42
C ALA A 165 18.89 0.32 -10.90
N GLY A 166 19.20 0.86 -12.08
CA GLY A 166 20.48 0.71 -12.78
C GLY A 166 21.40 1.93 -12.70
N THR A 167 21.77 2.37 -11.50
CA THR A 167 23.04 3.11 -11.33
C THR A 167 23.84 2.45 -10.20
N ARG A 168 24.11 1.15 -10.33
CA ARG A 168 25.19 0.50 -9.59
C ARG A 168 26.42 0.48 -10.48
N THR A 169 27.12 1.60 -10.47
CA THR A 169 28.47 1.76 -11.01
C THR A 169 29.34 0.65 -10.44
N VAL A 170 29.80 -0.28 -11.28
CA VAL A 170 30.98 -1.08 -11.01
C VAL A 170 31.86 -0.92 -12.24
N ARG A 171 32.88 -0.07 -12.10
CA ARG A 171 34.02 0.00 -13.00
C ARG A 171 35.26 -0.34 -12.18
#